data_AF-A0A7S1GMN5-F1
#
_entry.id   AF-A0A7S1GMN5-F1
#
_cell.length_a   1.000
_cell.length_b   1.000
_cell.length_c   1.000
_cell.angle_alpha   90.00
_cell.angle_beta   90.00
_cell.angle_gamma   90.00
#
_symmetry.space_group_name_H-M   'P 1'
#
loop_
_entity.id
_entity.type
_entity.pdbx_description
1 polymer ?
#
loop_
_entity_poly.entity_id
_entity_poly.type
_entity_poly.pdbx_seq_one_letter_code
_entity_poly.pdbx_strand_id
1 'polypeptide(L)'
;GLDPPQVAQAFLACREAYAQQIRAVRVKVAAWRSRCARGLIVDDFGSKATDLYQSCLDQYDWSTLFAGGIPLVAGYRLESRAKIVSMLQTVIRELFELQVVNLQAMSVKKFNSRMLRATSLSAESELEQFNAALREVAFAFDTAMDLLEVPVLGLTK
;
A
#
# COMPACT_ATOMS: atom_id res chain seq x y z
N GLY A 1 17.11 -32.84 26.29
CA GLY A 1 15.95 -32.78 27.19
C GLY A 1 14.78 -32.25 26.40
N LEU A 2 13.56 -32.73 26.66
CA LEU A 2 12.36 -32.15 26.05
C LEU A 2 12.26 -30.67 26.45
N ASP A 3 11.98 -29.80 25.49
CA ASP A 3 11.76 -28.39 25.79
C ASP A 3 10.58 -28.25 26.77
N PRO A 4 10.67 -27.36 27.78
CA PRO A 4 9.57 -27.13 28.71
C PRO A 4 8.28 -26.80 27.96
N PRO A 5 7.10 -27.27 28.42
CA PRO A 5 5.81 -27.02 27.75
C PRO A 5 5.55 -25.54 27.39
N GLN A 6 6.11 -24.63 28.18
CA GLN A 6 6.04 -23.18 27.98
C GLN A 6 6.76 -22.71 26.70
N VAL A 7 7.89 -23.35 26.34
CA VAL A 7 8.64 -23.04 25.11
C VAL A 7 7.81 -23.46 23.88
N ALA A 8 7.24 -24.67 23.90
CA ALA A 8 6.40 -25.16 22.81
C ALA A 8 5.14 -24.29 22.63
N GLN A 9 4.48 -23.89 23.72
CA GLN A 9 3.33 -22.97 23.67
C GLN A 9 3.69 -21.61 23.09
N ALA A 10 4.86 -21.06 23.43
CA ALA A 10 5.32 -19.78 22.91
C ALA A 10 5.63 -19.82 21.40
N PHE A 11 6.22 -20.92 20.89
CA PHE A 11 6.37 -21.13 19.44
C PHE A 11 5.01 -21.15 18.72
N LEU A 12 4.04 -21.89 19.27
CA LEU A 12 2.70 -21.98 18.71
C LEU A 12 2.01 -20.62 18.66
N ALA A 13 2.05 -19.85 19.74
CA ALA A 13 1.46 -18.52 19.78
C ALA A 13 2.10 -17.56 18.77
N CYS A 14 3.42 -17.55 18.63
CA CYS A 14 4.11 -16.77 17.60
C CYS A 14 3.63 -17.15 16.19
N ARG A 15 3.50 -18.46 15.92
CA ARG A 15 3.02 -18.98 14.64
C ARG A 15 1.56 -18.60 14.36
N GLU A 16 0.70 -18.68 15.36
CA GLU A 16 -0.71 -18.32 15.26
C GLU A 16 -0.89 -16.83 15.03
N ALA A 17 -0.19 -16.00 15.80
CA ALA A 17 -0.17 -14.55 15.64
C ALA A 17 0.32 -14.18 14.23
N TYR A 18 1.43 -14.77 13.77
CA TYR A 18 1.91 -14.60 12.40
C TYR A 18 0.82 -14.95 11.37
N ALA A 19 0.23 -16.16 11.47
CA ALA A 19 -0.77 -16.61 10.51
C ALA A 19 -2.02 -15.72 10.50
N GLN A 20 -2.45 -15.22 11.66
CA GLN A 20 -3.56 -14.28 11.79
C GLN A 20 -3.27 -12.97 11.07
N GLN A 21 -2.09 -12.38 11.30
CA GLN A 21 -1.69 -11.13 10.64
C GLN A 21 -1.57 -11.28 9.13
N ILE A 22 -0.97 -12.37 8.65
CA ILE A 22 -0.88 -12.65 7.21
C ILE A 22 -2.28 -12.77 6.58
N ARG A 23 -3.23 -13.44 7.23
CA ARG A 23 -4.61 -13.54 6.73
C ARG A 23 -5.29 -12.17 6.66
N ALA A 24 -5.18 -11.36 7.72
CA ALA A 24 -5.77 -10.03 7.76
C ALA A 24 -5.23 -9.12 6.65
N VAL A 25 -3.90 -9.12 6.44
CA VAL A 25 -3.25 -8.37 5.36
C VAL A 25 -3.74 -8.85 3.99
N ARG A 26 -3.77 -10.17 3.74
CA ARG A 26 -4.20 -10.74 2.46
C ARG A 26 -5.62 -10.31 2.08
N VAL A 27 -6.55 -10.26 3.02
CA VAL A 27 -7.92 -9.83 2.76
C VAL A 27 -7.96 -8.37 2.27
N LYS A 28 -7.27 -7.46 2.99
CA LYS A 28 -7.20 -6.04 2.59
C LYS A 28 -6.52 -5.85 1.23
N VAL A 29 -5.38 -6.52 1.03
CA VAL A 29 -4.60 -6.46 -0.21
C VAL A 29 -5.40 -7.00 -1.40
N ALA A 30 -6.16 -8.08 -1.22
CA ALA A 30 -6.97 -8.64 -2.31
C ALA A 30 -8.02 -7.65 -2.79
N ALA A 31 -8.66 -6.92 -1.88
CA ALA A 31 -9.61 -5.87 -2.23
C ALA A 31 -8.94 -4.72 -3.00
N TRP A 32 -7.76 -4.29 -2.56
CA TRP A 32 -6.97 -3.25 -3.25
C TRP A 32 -6.53 -3.71 -4.65
N ARG A 33 -5.98 -4.92 -4.78
CA ARG A 33 -5.58 -5.49 -6.07
C ARG A 33 -6.76 -5.60 -7.03
N SER A 34 -7.93 -6.06 -6.57
CA SER A 34 -9.15 -6.12 -7.38
C SER A 34 -9.60 -4.75 -7.88
N ARG A 35 -9.45 -3.71 -7.06
CA ARG A 35 -9.73 -2.33 -7.48
C ARG A 35 -8.71 -1.85 -8.51
N CYS A 36 -7.41 -2.04 -8.27
CA CYS A 36 -6.36 -1.63 -9.19
C CYS A 36 -6.41 -2.37 -10.53
N ALA A 37 -6.81 -3.66 -10.54
CA ALA A 37 -7.00 -4.43 -11.76
C ALA A 37 -8.09 -3.86 -12.69
N ARG A 38 -9.00 -3.03 -12.16
CA ARG A 38 -10.02 -2.31 -12.95
C ARG A 38 -9.55 -0.93 -13.43
N GLY A 39 -8.26 -0.62 -13.28
CA GLY A 39 -7.70 0.69 -13.62
C GLY A 39 -8.08 1.81 -12.65
N LEU A 40 -8.51 1.47 -11.43
CA LEU A 40 -8.89 2.43 -10.38
C LEU A 40 -7.78 2.56 -9.34
N ILE A 41 -7.73 3.71 -8.66
CA ILE A 41 -6.87 3.94 -7.48
C ILE A 41 -7.61 3.65 -6.19
N VAL A 42 -6.93 3.20 -5.14
CA VAL A 42 -7.48 3.06 -3.80
C VAL A 42 -7.51 4.45 -3.16
N ASP A 43 -8.69 4.86 -2.69
CA ASP A 43 -8.87 6.16 -2.05
C ASP A 43 -8.06 6.19 -0.75
N ASP A 44 -7.36 7.30 -0.47
CA ASP A 44 -6.49 7.49 0.71
C ASP A 44 -5.45 6.37 0.91
N PHE A 45 -4.95 5.78 -0.19
CA PHE A 45 -4.04 4.63 -0.14
C PHE A 45 -2.86 4.85 0.81
N GLY A 46 -2.23 6.01 0.75
CA GLY A 46 -1.06 6.36 1.56
C GLY A 46 -1.28 6.15 3.06
N SER A 47 -2.36 6.73 3.57
CA SER A 47 -2.78 6.59 4.97
C SER A 47 -3.15 5.14 5.30
N LYS A 48 -3.97 4.49 4.46
CA LYS A 48 -4.44 3.12 4.70
C LYS A 48 -3.33 2.08 4.66
N ALA A 49 -2.33 2.28 3.80
CA ALA A 49 -1.14 1.44 3.71
C ALA A 49 -0.24 1.63 4.93
N THR A 50 -0.06 2.88 5.38
CA THR A 50 0.67 3.19 6.61
C THR A 50 0.01 2.55 7.83
N ASP A 51 -1.31 2.71 7.97
CA ASP A 51 -2.08 2.10 9.05
C ASP A 51 -2.02 0.57 9.01
N LEU A 52 -2.14 -0.04 7.82
CA LEU A 52 -2.00 -1.48 7.66
C LEU A 52 -0.61 -1.96 8.09
N TYR A 53 0.44 -1.22 7.71
CA TYR A 53 1.81 -1.55 8.05
C TYR A 53 2.03 -1.51 9.57
N GLN A 54 1.67 -0.40 10.21
CA GLN A 54 1.85 -0.19 11.64
C GLN A 54 0.97 -1.14 12.47
N SER A 55 -0.33 -1.17 12.21
CA SER A 55 -1.27 -2.00 12.99
C SER A 55 -0.95 -3.49 12.93
N CYS A 56 -0.47 -4.01 11.79
CA CYS A 56 -0.07 -5.40 11.65
C CYS A 56 1.15 -5.73 12.52
N LEU A 57 2.15 -4.85 12.55
CA LEU A 57 3.35 -5.03 13.36
C LEU A 57 3.03 -4.88 14.84
N ASP A 58 2.27 -3.87 15.22
CA ASP A 58 1.88 -3.61 16.61
C ASP A 58 1.07 -4.78 17.19
N GLN A 59 0.11 -5.32 16.42
CA GLN A 59 -0.67 -6.48 16.85
C GLN A 59 0.17 -7.74 16.97
N TYR A 60 1.10 -7.98 16.04
CA TYR A 60 2.04 -9.10 16.15
C TYR A 60 2.94 -8.94 17.38
N ASP A 61 3.50 -7.75 17.57
CA ASP A 61 4.42 -7.46 18.67
C ASP A 61 3.73 -7.61 20.03
N TRP A 62 2.51 -7.09 20.16
CA TRP A 62 1.67 -7.23 21.36
C TRP A 62 1.31 -8.69 21.65
N SER A 63 0.83 -9.42 20.64
CA SER A 63 0.39 -10.82 20.79
C SER A 63 1.53 -11.78 21.12
N THR A 64 2.77 -11.40 20.80
CA THR A 64 3.97 -12.24 20.99
C THR A 64 4.93 -11.68 22.05
N LEU A 65 4.54 -10.64 22.79
CA LEU A 65 5.41 -9.97 23.76
C LEU A 65 5.98 -10.96 24.80
N PHE A 66 5.14 -11.85 25.30
CA PHE A 66 5.52 -12.86 26.29
C PHE A 66 6.60 -13.82 25.78
N ALA A 67 6.62 -14.11 24.46
CA ALA A 67 7.60 -14.99 23.85
C ALA A 67 8.99 -14.34 23.72
N GLY A 68 9.07 -13.01 23.82
CA GLY A 68 10.34 -12.27 23.80
C GLY A 68 11.23 -12.56 25.02
N GLY A 69 10.64 -12.96 26.14
CA GLY A 69 11.37 -13.33 27.35
C GLY A 69 11.97 -14.76 27.34
N ILE A 70 11.69 -15.55 26.30
CA ILE A 70 12.14 -16.94 26.19
C ILE A 70 13.26 -17.01 25.14
N PRO A 71 14.54 -17.21 25.53
CA PRO A 71 15.68 -17.11 24.61
C PRO A 71 15.57 -17.99 23.35
N LEU A 72 15.04 -19.20 23.50
CA LEU A 72 14.86 -20.14 22.39
C LEU A 72 13.79 -19.70 21.38
N VAL A 73 12.80 -18.91 21.80
CA VAL A 73 11.66 -18.47 20.97
C VAL A 73 11.87 -17.06 20.43
N ALA A 74 12.66 -16.23 21.12
CA ALA A 74 12.94 -14.86 20.72
C ALA A 74 13.47 -14.75 19.28
N GLY A 75 14.37 -15.67 18.87
CA GLY A 75 14.87 -15.73 17.49
C GLY A 75 13.77 -15.98 16.47
N TYR A 76 12.89 -16.95 16.73
CA TYR A 76 11.75 -17.28 15.87
C TYR A 76 10.73 -16.14 15.79
N ARG A 77 10.48 -15.46 16.91
CA ARG A 77 9.62 -14.27 16.96
C ARG A 77 10.14 -13.17 16.04
N LEU A 78 11.44 -12.87 16.11
CA LEU A 78 12.09 -11.85 15.29
C LEU A 78 12.10 -12.24 13.80
N GLU A 79 12.39 -13.50 13.48
CA GLU A 79 12.35 -14.00 12.10
C GLU A 79 10.94 -13.88 11.50
N SER A 80 9.92 -14.28 12.27
CA SER A 80 8.52 -14.17 11.84
C SER A 80 8.08 -12.71 11.67
N ARG A 81 8.53 -11.81 12.56
CA ARG A 81 8.32 -10.36 12.40
C ARG A 81 8.96 -9.84 11.12
N ALA A 82 10.20 -10.23 10.84
CA ALA A 82 10.91 -9.83 9.62
C ALA A 82 10.18 -10.33 8.34
N LYS A 83 9.61 -11.54 8.37
CA LYS A 83 8.77 -12.04 7.27
C LYS A 83 7.51 -11.20 7.06
N ILE A 84 6.85 -10.75 8.13
CA ILE A 84 5.69 -9.83 8.04
C ILE A 84 6.12 -8.51 7.39
N VAL A 85 7.22 -7.91 7.88
CA VAL A 85 7.77 -6.66 7.34
C VAL A 85 8.06 -6.80 5.84
N SER A 86 8.82 -7.81 5.45
CA SER A 86 9.20 -8.04 4.05
C SER A 86 7.97 -8.19 3.16
N MET A 87 6.99 -9.01 3.58
CA MET A 87 5.75 -9.21 2.83
C MET A 87 4.95 -7.90 2.69
N LEU A 88 4.77 -7.14 3.77
CA LEU A 88 4.06 -5.86 3.73
C LEU A 88 4.75 -4.86 2.80
N GLN A 89 6.07 -4.72 2.91
CA GLN A 89 6.85 -3.82 2.07
C GLN A 89 6.70 -4.17 0.59
N THR A 90 6.88 -5.44 0.23
CA THR A 90 6.74 -5.89 -1.16
C THR A 90 5.35 -5.58 -1.70
N VAL A 91 4.30 -5.98 -0.97
CA VAL A 91 2.92 -5.83 -1.46
C VAL A 91 2.48 -4.37 -1.54
N ILE A 92 2.88 -3.53 -0.58
CA ILE A 92 2.55 -2.10 -0.61
C ILE A 92 3.29 -1.40 -1.75
N ARG A 93 4.57 -1.74 -2.01
CA ARG A 93 5.33 -1.21 -3.15
C ARG A 93 4.70 -1.57 -4.49
N GLU A 94 4.35 -2.85 -4.69
CA GLU A 94 3.68 -3.30 -5.91
C GLU A 94 2.35 -2.56 -6.15
N LEU A 95 1.55 -2.36 -5.08
CA LEU A 95 0.29 -1.63 -5.17
C LEU A 95 0.48 -0.14 -5.41
N PHE A 96 1.52 0.47 -4.84
CA PHE A 96 1.88 1.86 -5.10
C PHE A 96 2.20 2.04 -6.59
N GLU A 97 3.12 1.24 -7.13
CA GLU A 97 3.51 1.30 -8.55
C GLU A 97 2.32 1.12 -9.49
N LEU A 98 1.46 0.13 -9.21
CA LEU A 98 0.26 -0.11 -10.01
C LEU A 98 -0.73 1.07 -9.96
N GLN A 99 -0.86 1.74 -8.82
CA GLN A 99 -1.73 2.90 -8.69
C GLN A 99 -1.16 4.14 -9.38
N VAL A 100 0.15 4.33 -9.38
CA VAL A 100 0.81 5.38 -10.15
C VAL A 100 0.53 5.19 -11.65
N VAL A 101 0.68 3.97 -12.17
CA VAL A 101 0.36 3.64 -13.56
C VAL A 101 -1.12 3.92 -13.88
N ASN A 102 -2.04 3.50 -13.00
CA ASN A 102 -3.47 3.77 -13.18
C ASN A 102 -3.76 5.27 -13.17
N LEU A 103 -3.16 6.02 -12.26
CA LEU A 103 -3.34 7.46 -12.14
C LEU A 103 -2.83 8.19 -13.39
N GLN A 104 -1.67 7.80 -13.92
CA GLN A 104 -1.14 8.33 -15.18
C GLN A 104 -2.11 8.06 -16.34
N ALA A 105 -2.62 6.83 -16.47
CA ALA A 105 -3.58 6.48 -17.51
C ALA A 105 -4.90 7.27 -17.38
N MET A 106 -5.40 7.44 -16.15
CA MET A 106 -6.60 8.26 -15.87
C MET A 106 -6.38 9.73 -16.24
N SER A 107 -5.22 10.30 -15.91
CA SER A 107 -4.87 11.68 -16.24
C SER A 107 -4.75 11.91 -17.75
N VAL A 108 -4.08 11.02 -18.48
CA VAL A 108 -3.99 11.09 -19.95
C VAL A 108 -5.38 10.99 -20.58
N LYS A 109 -6.23 10.07 -20.09
CA LYS A 109 -7.62 9.95 -20.58
C LYS A 109 -8.42 11.23 -20.33
N LYS A 110 -8.30 11.83 -19.14
CA LYS A 110 -8.97 13.10 -18.80
C LYS A 110 -8.48 14.23 -19.71
N PHE A 111 -7.18 14.30 -19.97
CA PHE A 111 -6.59 15.27 -20.88
C PHE A 111 -7.11 15.12 -22.30
N ASN A 112 -7.02 13.92 -22.89
CA ASN A 112 -7.49 13.65 -24.25
C ASN A 112 -8.99 13.95 -24.42
N SER A 113 -9.81 13.58 -23.43
CA SER A 113 -11.25 13.89 -23.46
C SER A 113 -11.54 15.40 -23.49
N ARG A 114 -10.65 16.24 -22.93
CA ARG A 114 -10.81 17.70 -22.96
C ARG A 114 -10.35 18.29 -24.28
N MET A 115 -9.23 17.80 -24.79
CA MET A 115 -8.72 18.20 -26.10
C MET A 115 -9.73 17.91 -27.22
N LEU A 116 -10.42 16.77 -27.17
CA LEU A 116 -11.47 16.42 -28.12
C LEU A 116 -12.72 17.32 -28.04
N ARG A 117 -12.95 18.01 -26.90
CA ARG A 117 -14.04 18.98 -26.76
C ARG A 117 -13.62 20.37 -27.26
N ALA A 118 -12.33 20.68 -27.15
CA ALA A 118 -11.74 21.96 -27.54
C ALA A 118 -11.56 22.14 -29.05
N THR A 119 -11.53 21.04 -29.83
CA THR A 119 -11.18 21.00 -31.27
C THR A 119 -12.23 21.61 -32.22
N SER A 120 -13.21 22.34 -31.69
CA SER A 120 -14.24 23.04 -32.47
C SER A 120 -13.98 24.54 -32.61
N LEU A 121 -12.78 25.00 -32.25
CA LEU A 121 -12.45 26.41 -32.03
C LEU A 121 -11.30 26.89 -32.93
N SER A 122 -11.05 28.19 -32.95
CA SER A 122 -9.92 28.77 -33.69
C SER A 122 -8.58 28.32 -33.11
N ALA A 123 -7.53 28.31 -33.93
CA ALA A 123 -6.19 27.83 -33.54
C ALA A 123 -5.59 28.51 -32.28
N GLU A 124 -5.85 29.82 -32.08
CA GLU A 124 -5.42 30.53 -30.86
C GLU A 124 -6.20 30.07 -29.62
N SER A 125 -7.51 29.84 -29.77
CA SER A 125 -8.36 29.34 -28.69
C SER A 125 -8.03 27.88 -28.34
N GLU A 126 -7.62 27.06 -29.32
CA GLU A 126 -7.16 25.70 -29.09
C GLU A 126 -5.88 25.66 -28.23
N LEU A 127 -4.94 26.58 -28.46
CA LEU A 127 -3.66 26.61 -27.75
C LEU A 127 -3.83 27.09 -26.30
N GLU A 128 -4.70 28.07 -26.05
CA GLU A 128 -5.08 28.48 -24.70
C GLU A 128 -5.78 27.35 -23.94
N GLN A 129 -6.71 26.64 -24.60
CA GLN A 129 -7.43 25.52 -23.97
C GLN A 129 -6.53 24.31 -23.71
N PHE A 130 -5.57 24.04 -24.60
CA PHE A 130 -4.54 23.03 -24.37
C PHE A 130 -3.77 23.32 -23.08
N ASN A 131 -3.26 24.54 -22.92
CA ASN A 131 -2.50 24.95 -21.74
C ASN A 131 -3.35 24.89 -20.47
N ALA A 132 -4.60 25.33 -20.54
CA ALA A 132 -5.53 25.26 -19.41
C ALA A 132 -5.84 23.79 -19.02
N ALA A 133 -6.11 22.92 -19.99
CA ALA A 133 -6.38 21.52 -19.77
C ALA A 133 -5.16 20.80 -19.17
N LEU A 134 -3.95 21.10 -19.66
CA LEU A 134 -2.71 20.53 -19.17
C LEU A 134 -2.47 20.91 -17.70
N ARG A 135 -2.59 22.21 -17.35
CA ARG A 135 -2.40 22.69 -15.97
C ARG A 135 -3.37 22.04 -15.00
N GLU A 136 -4.65 21.93 -15.37
CA GLU A 136 -5.64 21.32 -14.47
C GLU A 136 -5.41 19.82 -14.28
N VAL A 137 -5.06 19.10 -15.35
CA VAL A 137 -4.75 17.67 -15.26
C VAL A 137 -3.47 17.44 -14.44
N ALA A 138 -2.44 18.28 -14.63
CA ALA A 138 -1.21 18.21 -13.84
C ALA A 138 -1.49 18.46 -12.35
N PHE A 139 -2.29 19.48 -12.00
CA PHE A 139 -2.66 19.77 -10.62
C PHE A 139 -3.47 18.63 -9.99
N ALA A 140 -4.44 18.08 -10.73
CA ALA A 140 -5.24 16.94 -10.26
C ALA A 140 -4.40 15.67 -10.08
N PHE A 141 -3.42 15.44 -10.96
CA PHE A 141 -2.46 14.35 -10.84
C PHE A 141 -1.60 14.51 -9.59
N ASP A 142 -1.02 15.69 -9.37
CA ASP A 142 -0.15 15.96 -8.23
C ASP A 142 -0.89 15.78 -6.90
N THR A 143 -2.11 16.34 -6.81
CA THR A 143 -2.98 16.19 -5.63
C THR A 143 -3.32 14.72 -5.37
N ALA A 144 -3.59 13.94 -6.42
CA ALA A 144 -3.89 12.52 -6.28
C ALA A 144 -2.63 11.69 -5.93
N MET A 145 -1.46 12.08 -6.43
CA MET A 145 -0.18 11.46 -6.06
C MET A 145 0.12 11.65 -4.58
N ASP A 146 -0.14 12.82 -4.01
CA ASP A 146 0.05 13.09 -2.57
C ASP A 146 -0.77 12.10 -1.70
N LEU A 147 -1.94 11.68 -2.16
CA LEU A 147 -2.79 10.69 -1.46
C LEU A 147 -2.30 9.24 -1.60
N LEU A 148 -1.37 8.97 -2.52
CA LEU A 148 -0.76 7.66 -2.71
C LEU A 148 0.53 7.49 -1.90
N GLU A 149 1.13 8.57 -1.43
CA GLU A 149 2.43 8.52 -0.75
C GLU A 149 2.40 7.66 0.53
N VAL A 150 3.41 6.81 0.70
CA VAL A 150 3.62 6.00 1.90
C VAL A 150 5.00 6.34 2.48
N PRO A 151 5.11 7.43 3.27
CA PRO A 151 6.40 7.92 3.77
C PRO A 151 7.17 6.90 4.62
N VAL A 152 6.47 6.06 5.38
CA VAL A 152 7.09 5.01 6.21
C VAL A 152 7.88 3.98 5.38
N LEU A 153 7.60 3.90 4.07
CA LEU A 153 8.33 3.04 3.12
C LEU A 153 9.21 3.82 2.14
N GLY A 154 9.31 5.14 2.27
CA GLY A 154 9.99 6.02 1.32
C GLY A 154 9.34 6.02 -0.07
N LEU A 155 8.02 5.82 -0.13
CA LEU A 155 7.25 5.86 -1.38
C LEU A 155 6.61 7.24 -1.54
N THR A 156 7.31 8.13 -2.21
CA THR A 156 6.89 9.51 -2.49
C THR A 156 6.98 9.78 -3.98
N LYS A 157 6.40 10.89 -4.44
CA LYS A 157 6.62 11.37 -5.82
C LYS A 157 8.07 11.74 -6.12
#